data_AF-A0A2K3K525-F1
#
_entry.id   AF-A0A2K3K525-F1
#
_cell.length_a   1.000
_cell.length_b   1.000
_cell.length_c   1.000
_cell.angle_alpha   90.00
_cell.angle_beta   90.00
_cell.angle_gamma   90.00
#
_symmetry.space_group_name_H-M   'P 1'
#
loop_
_entity.id
_entity.type
_entity.pdbx_description
1 polymer ?
#
loop_
_entity_poly.entity_id
_entity_poly.type
_entity_poly.pdbx_seq_one_letter_code
_entity_poly.pdbx_strand_id
1 'polypeptide(L)' 'VIKREFDVGTLVLRRNQKDSPEGKLAANWEGPYRVRAKTENGVYYLEDLHGKDLPRP' A
#
# COMPACT_ATOMS: atom_id res chain seq x y z
N VAL A 1 8.01 -13.78 -13.53
CA VAL A 1 7.36 -12.58 -12.95
C VAL A 1 8.44 -11.51 -12.80
N ILE A 2 8.29 -10.35 -13.44
CA ILE A 2 9.21 -9.23 -13.28
C ILE A 2 8.88 -8.55 -11.94
N LYS A 3 9.86 -8.40 -11.05
CA LYS A 3 9.67 -7.68 -9.78
C LYS A 3 9.46 -6.21 -10.11
N ARG A 4 8.30 -5.67 -9.75
CA ARG A 4 8.01 -4.25 -9.92
C ARG A 4 8.54 -3.49 -8.70
N GLU A 5 9.33 -2.47 -8.95
CA GLU A 5 9.87 -1.60 -7.92
C GLU A 5 9.19 -0.24 -7.98
N PHE A 6 9.00 0.38 -6.82
CA PHE A 6 8.37 1.69 -6.70
C PHE A 6 9.35 2.67 -6.05
N ASP A 7 9.49 3.84 -6.66
CA ASP A 7 10.29 4.92 -6.08
C ASP A 7 9.51 5.67 -4.99
N VAL A 8 10.25 6.31 -4.10
CA VAL A 8 9.69 7.23 -3.11
C VAL A 8 8.90 8.32 -3.82
N GLY A 9 7.70 8.63 -3.32
CA GLY A 9 6.77 9.56 -3.96
C GLY A 9 5.76 8.90 -4.89
N THR A 10 5.96 7.64 -5.29
CA THR A 10 5.03 6.93 -6.18
C THR A 10 3.71 6.66 -5.48
N LEU A 11 2.59 6.85 -6.19
CA LEU A 11 1.28 6.43 -5.72
C LEU A 11 1.03 4.94 -5.97
N VAL A 12 0.54 4.25 -4.95
CA VAL A 12 0.28 2.81 -4.96
C VAL A 12 -1.05 2.49 -4.28
N LEU A 13 -1.60 1.33 -4.63
CA LEU A 13 -2.71 0.70 -3.90
C LEU A 13 -2.16 -0.39 -2.99
N ARG A 14 -2.70 -0.49 -1.77
CA ARG A 14 -2.36 -1.53 -0.80
C ARG A 14 -3.47 -2.57 -0.79
N ARG A 15 -3.13 -3.86 -0.72
CA ARG A 15 -4.14 -4.91 -0.58
C ARG A 15 -4.73 -4.88 0.82
N ASN A 16 -6.05 -4.88 0.93
CA ASN A 16 -6.75 -5.03 2.20
C ASN A 16 -6.52 -6.48 2.72
N GLN A 17 -6.01 -6.61 3.93
CA GLN A 17 -5.67 -7.90 4.55
C GLN A 17 -6.85 -8.54 5.30
N LYS A 18 -7.93 -7.78 5.53
CA LYS A 18 -9.15 -8.29 6.17
C LYS A 18 -10.15 -8.72 5.10
N ASP A 19 -10.93 -9.76 5.40
CA ASP A 19 -12.21 -9.96 4.74
C ASP A 19 -12.99 -8.65 4.87
N SER A 20 -13.24 -8.01 3.72
CA SER A 20 -13.97 -6.76 3.74
C SER A 20 -15.35 -7.02 4.34
N PRO A 21 -15.81 -6.20 5.29
CA PRO A 21 -17.14 -6.38 5.88
C PRO A 21 -18.26 -6.30 4.84
N GLU A 22 -17.96 -5.75 3.65
CA GLU A 22 -18.84 -5.67 2.49
C GLU A 22 -18.97 -6.98 1.69
N GLY A 23 -18.29 -8.05 2.11
CA GLY A 23 -18.42 -9.40 1.53
C GLY A 23 -17.53 -9.66 0.31
N LYS A 24 -17.77 -10.79 -0.37
CA LYS A 24 -16.90 -11.37 -1.41
C LYS A 24 -16.66 -10.47 -2.64
N LEU A 25 -17.52 -9.47 -2.85
CA LEU A 25 -17.48 -8.56 -4.01
C LEU A 25 -16.90 -7.18 -3.67
N ALA A 26 -16.43 -6.98 -2.44
CA ALA A 26 -15.79 -5.74 -2.03
C ALA A 26 -14.43 -5.56 -2.71
N ALA A 27 -14.00 -4.30 -2.87
CA ALA A 27 -12.67 -3.99 -3.37
C ALA A 27 -11.61 -4.51 -2.38
N ASN A 28 -10.70 -5.36 -2.87
CA ASN A 28 -9.60 -5.92 -2.07
C ASN A 28 -8.35 -5.02 -2.05
N TRP A 29 -8.42 -3.84 -2.66
CA TRP A 29 -7.35 -2.84 -2.69
C TRP A 29 -7.86 -1.52 -2.12
N GLU A 30 -7.06 -0.90 -1.26
CA GLU A 30 -7.29 0.41 -0.62
C GLU A 30 -6.22 1.42 -1.05
N GLY A 31 -6.54 2.70 -0.92
CA GLY A 31 -5.66 3.81 -1.29
C GLY A 31 -6.37 4.83 -2.19
N PRO A 32 -5.64 5.81 -2.73
CA PRO A 32 -4.19 5.79 -2.98
C PRO A 32 -3.30 6.15 -1.79
N TYR A 33 -2.11 5.54 -1.73
CA TYR A 33 -1.04 5.85 -0.79
C TYR A 33 0.22 6.29 -1.51
N ARG A 34 1.10 7.02 -0.83
CA ARG A 34 2.41 7.40 -1.34
C ARG A 34 3.50 6.53 -0.70
N VAL A 35 4.46 6.08 -1.50
CA VAL A 35 5.67 5.43 -0.99
C VAL A 35 6.51 6.47 -0.25
N ARG A 36 6.65 6.32 1.07
CA ARG A 36 7.46 7.18 1.92
C ARG A 36 8.92 6.74 1.95
N ALA A 37 9.16 5.43 2.01
CA ALA A 37 10.51 4.85 2.04
C ALA A 37 10.52 3.42 1.49
N LYS A 38 11.69 2.98 1.02
CA LYS A 38 11.96 1.62 0.55
C LYS A 38 13.00 0.93 1.44
N THR A 39 12.78 -0.34 1.76
CA THR A 39 13.79 -1.17 2.44
C THR A 39 14.51 -2.07 1.45
N GLU A 40 15.72 -2.51 1.80
CA GLU A 40 16.50 -3.46 0.98
C GLU A 40 15.76 -4.80 0.77
N ASN A 41 14.88 -5.16 1.71
CA ASN A 41 14.09 -6.39 1.64
C ASN A 41 12.85 -6.27 0.74
N GLY A 42 12.69 -5.15 0.00
CA GLY A 42 11.57 -4.93 -0.91
C GLY A 42 10.26 -4.59 -0.21
N VAL A 43 10.33 -4.10 1.02
CA VAL A 43 9.16 -3.62 1.76
C VAL A 43 9.08 -2.10 1.63
N TYR A 44 7.87 -1.58 1.45
CA TYR A 44 7.61 -0.15 1.35
C TYR A 44 6.94 0.35 2.62
N TYR A 45 7.35 1.54 3.07
CA TYR A 45 6.60 2.34 4.03
C TYR A 45 5.67 3.26 3.26
N LEU A 46 4.42 3.34 3.68
CA LEU A 46 3.37 4.09 3.00
C LEU A 46 2.85 5.20 3.90
N GLU A 47 2.47 6.32 3.29
CA GLU A 47 1.71 7.40 3.91
C GLU A 47 0.43 7.66 3.11
N ASP A 48 -0.59 8.20 3.76
CA ASP A 48 -1.76 8.72 3.07
C ASP A 48 -1.46 10.04 2.35
N LEU A 49 -2.44 10.54 1.59
CA LEU A 49 -2.28 11.78 0.83
C LEU A 49 -2.08 13.02 1.73
N HIS A 50 -2.37 12.92 3.03
CA HIS A 50 -2.18 13.98 4.03
C HIS A 50 -0.85 13.86 4.77
N GLY A 51 0.01 12.89 4.40
CA GLY A 51 1.32 12.67 5.01
C GLY A 51 1.28 11.90 6.33
N LYS A 52 0.15 11.24 6.65
CA LYS A 52 0.06 10.38 7.82
C LYS A 52 0.56 8.99 7.47
N ASP A 53 1.45 8.47 8.31
CA ASP A 53 1.99 7.12 8.18
C ASP A 53 0.92 6.05 8.33
N LEU A 54 1.00 5.05 7.47
CA LEU A 54 0.19 3.85 7.61
C LEU A 54 0.83 2.89 8.63
N PRO A 55 0.02 2.29 9.51
CA PRO A 55 0.50 1.19 10.34
C PRO A 55 0.92 0.03 9.43
N ARG A 56 2.11 -0.52 9.73
CA ARG A 56 2.55 -1.76 9.12
C ARG A 56 1.73 -2.91 9.72
N PRO A 57 1.24 -3.83 8.88
CA PRO A 57 0.69 -5.07 9.39
C PRO A 57 1.77 -5.97 10.00
#